data_AF-A0A8J7LFX1-F1
#
_entry.id   AF-A0A8J7LFX1-F1
#
_cell.length_a   1.000
_cell.length_b   1.000
_cell.length_c   1.000
_cell.angle_alpha   90.00
_cell.angle_beta   90.00
_cell.angle_gamma   90.00
#
_symmetry.space_group_name_H-M   'P 1'
#
loop_
_entity.id
_entity.type
_entity.pdbx_description
1 polymer ?
#
loop_
_entity_poly.entity_id
_entity_poly.type
_entity_poly.pdbx_seq_one_letter_code
_entity_poly.pdbx_strand_id
1 'polypeptide(L)'
;MLQAEQLLQGRYQIQCQLGNNGIRQTWLAKDLQASNAEKSTVVVKLLAFGGTIQWDDLKLFEREAQILKQLHHPRIPQYLDYFCIDDHTLWFGLVQEYIAGESLKEKLTVGARVTEKRAKKIAVEVLKILMYLHELNPGVLHRDIKPSNLIWGKDNRVYLVDFGAVQDKAAKEGVTFTIVGTYGYAPMEQFGGRAVPASDLYALGATLIHLLTGVPPSELPQQDLRLQFADRVNLSSSFVRWLHKLTEPAPEQRFASARQALDALKSGLAIKPVTQKFINNSGCGINNLAETVPEEILGWNWGAFLLPWLWLWTNQVWYGLFCFVPHGWWIMAIGLGAKGNEWAWKSRRWRSIEQFKAHQRGWAIAGILIGAPISIMLWVRAIALLKDVLG
;
A
#
# COMPACT_ATOMS: atom_id res chain seq x y z
N MET A 1 28.03 -26.86 2.69
CA MET A 1 26.58 -27.08 2.43
C MET A 1 26.07 -28.02 3.49
N LEU A 2 24.91 -27.72 4.09
CA LEU A 2 24.27 -28.61 5.04
C LEU A 2 23.70 -29.83 4.29
N GLN A 3 23.76 -31.00 4.91
CA GLN A 3 23.30 -32.27 4.32
C GLN A 3 22.12 -32.84 5.12
N ALA A 4 21.23 -33.57 4.44
CA ALA A 4 20.14 -34.27 5.12
C ALA A 4 20.68 -35.14 6.28
N GLU A 5 19.90 -35.25 7.36
CA GLU A 5 20.22 -35.91 8.64
C GLU A 5 21.16 -35.15 9.58
N GLN A 6 21.71 -34.01 9.18
CA GLN A 6 22.50 -33.17 10.08
C GLN A 6 21.67 -32.65 11.26
N LEU A 7 22.28 -32.66 12.45
CA LEU A 7 21.65 -32.19 13.69
C LEU A 7 22.06 -30.75 13.98
N LEU A 8 21.08 -29.84 14.00
CA LEU A 8 21.27 -28.44 14.38
C LEU A 8 20.96 -28.24 15.86
N GLN A 9 21.85 -27.54 16.58
CA GLN A 9 21.70 -27.23 18.01
C GLN A 9 21.44 -28.47 18.89
N GLY A 10 21.92 -29.65 18.47
CA GLY A 10 21.67 -30.91 19.18
C GLY A 10 20.17 -31.31 19.25
N ARG A 11 19.29 -30.65 18.47
CA ARG A 11 17.83 -30.77 18.64
C ARG A 11 17.07 -30.95 17.32
N TYR A 12 17.40 -30.18 16.28
CA TYR A 12 16.65 -30.18 15.03
C TYR A 12 17.39 -30.99 13.96
N GLN A 13 16.87 -32.17 13.65
CA GLN A 13 17.43 -33.03 12.60
C GLN A 13 16.84 -32.63 11.25
N ILE A 14 17.66 -32.08 10.34
CA ILE A 14 17.16 -31.67 9.02
C ILE A 14 16.87 -32.88 8.14
N GLN A 15 15.77 -32.83 7.39
CA GLN A 15 15.26 -33.95 6.60
C GLN A 15 15.25 -33.64 5.11
N CYS A 16 14.40 -32.70 4.68
CA CYS A 16 14.16 -32.40 3.27
C CYS A 16 14.30 -30.90 3.02
N GLN A 17 14.96 -30.52 1.93
CA GLN A 17 15.05 -29.12 1.54
C GLN A 17 13.75 -28.69 0.85
N LEU A 18 13.08 -27.67 1.40
CA LEU A 18 11.85 -27.09 0.86
C LEU A 18 12.14 -25.92 -0.09
N GLY A 19 13.25 -25.21 0.12
CA GLY A 19 13.63 -24.08 -0.71
C GLY A 19 15.11 -23.72 -0.55
N ASN A 20 15.71 -23.22 -1.64
CA ASN A 20 17.12 -22.84 -1.68
C ASN A 20 17.33 -21.71 -2.69
N ASN A 21 17.93 -20.60 -2.25
CA ASN A 21 18.42 -19.54 -3.14
C ASN A 21 19.92 -19.25 -2.92
N GLY A 22 20.66 -20.24 -2.41
CA GLY A 22 22.06 -20.16 -2.03
C GLY A 22 22.28 -19.59 -0.63
N ILE A 23 21.78 -18.37 -0.42
CA ILE A 23 21.97 -17.56 0.80
C ILE A 23 20.96 -17.92 1.90
N ARG A 24 19.69 -18.08 1.51
CA ARG A 24 18.60 -18.56 2.34
C ARG A 24 18.27 -19.99 1.97
N GLN A 25 18.10 -20.80 2.99
CA GLN A 25 17.65 -22.17 2.85
C GLN A 25 16.45 -22.40 3.75
N THR A 26 15.50 -23.19 3.28
CA THR A 26 14.34 -23.61 4.08
C THR A 26 14.29 -25.12 4.07
N TRP A 27 14.27 -25.70 5.26
CA TRP A 27 14.34 -27.14 5.48
C TRP A 27 13.15 -27.60 6.31
N LEU A 28 12.61 -28.77 5.97
CA LEU A 28 11.81 -29.57 6.88
C LEU A 28 12.75 -30.28 7.84
N ALA A 29 12.46 -30.24 9.13
CA ALA A 29 13.26 -30.88 10.15
C ALA A 29 12.39 -31.57 11.21
N LYS A 30 13.00 -32.47 11.97
CA LYS A 30 12.40 -33.12 13.13
C LYS A 30 13.02 -32.56 14.41
N ASP A 31 12.19 -31.97 15.27
CA ASP A 31 12.52 -31.62 16.64
C ASP A 31 12.57 -32.89 17.50
N LEU A 32 13.77 -33.30 17.91
CA LEU A 32 14.02 -34.50 18.70
C LEU A 32 13.63 -34.34 20.17
N GLN A 33 13.43 -33.11 20.64
CA GLN A 33 13.04 -32.81 22.02
C GLN A 33 11.55 -32.48 22.16
N ALA A 34 10.80 -32.50 21.06
CA ALA A 34 9.35 -32.30 21.10
C ALA A 34 8.67 -33.41 21.91
N SER A 35 7.94 -33.01 22.95
CA SER A 35 7.17 -33.93 23.81
C SER A 35 6.00 -34.60 23.09
N ASN A 36 5.55 -34.02 21.97
CA ASN A 36 4.48 -34.55 21.15
C ASN A 36 4.99 -34.90 19.74
N ALA A 37 4.85 -36.16 19.34
CA ALA A 37 5.26 -36.66 18.03
C ALA A 37 4.59 -35.91 16.86
N GLU A 38 3.33 -35.47 17.01
CA GLU A 38 2.62 -34.71 15.97
C GLU A 38 3.19 -33.30 15.77
N LYS A 39 3.81 -32.74 16.81
CA LYS A 39 4.47 -31.43 16.78
C LYS A 39 5.99 -31.52 16.58
N SER A 40 6.51 -32.73 16.33
CA SER A 40 7.94 -32.92 16.11
C SER A 40 8.39 -32.43 14.74
N THR A 41 7.49 -32.25 13.77
CA THR A 41 7.88 -31.74 12.45
C THR A 41 7.87 -30.21 12.45
N VAL A 42 8.98 -29.61 12.05
CA VAL A 42 9.20 -28.15 12.07
C VAL A 42 9.81 -27.67 10.76
N VAL A 43 9.72 -26.37 10.51
CA VAL A 43 10.41 -25.70 9.40
C VAL A 43 11.59 -24.91 9.98
N VAL A 44 12.77 -25.13 9.41
CA VAL A 44 14.00 -24.39 9.75
C VAL A 44 14.37 -23.52 8.55
N LYS A 45 14.25 -22.21 8.72
CA LYS A 45 14.80 -21.23 7.78
C LYS A 45 16.21 -20.88 8.22
N LEU A 46 17.14 -20.85 7.28
CA LEU A 46 18.54 -20.55 7.52
C LEU A 46 18.97 -19.39 6.63
N LEU A 47 19.78 -18.51 7.19
CA LEU A 47 20.45 -17.42 6.51
C LEU A 47 21.94 -17.53 6.80
N ALA A 48 22.76 -17.79 5.79
CA ALA A 48 24.21 -17.63 5.91
C ALA A 48 24.54 -16.13 6.04
N PHE A 49 25.57 -15.73 6.79
CA PHE A 49 26.04 -14.34 6.80
C PHE A 49 27.52 -14.30 6.41
N GLY A 50 27.86 -13.40 5.47
CA GLY A 50 29.18 -13.31 4.86
C GLY A 50 29.13 -13.36 3.33
N GLY A 51 30.14 -12.79 2.67
CA GLY A 51 30.19 -12.69 1.20
C GLY A 51 29.36 -11.53 0.63
N THR A 52 28.34 -11.84 -0.19
CA THR A 52 27.49 -10.86 -0.90
C THR A 52 26.36 -10.27 -0.04
N ILE A 53 26.16 -10.79 1.17
CA ILE A 53 25.02 -10.48 2.04
C ILE A 53 25.25 -9.17 2.76
N GLN A 54 24.26 -8.29 2.68
CA GLN A 54 24.30 -7.00 3.34
C GLN A 54 23.71 -7.10 4.75
N TRP A 55 24.12 -6.17 5.62
CA TRP A 55 23.53 -6.01 6.95
C TRP A 55 21.99 -5.91 6.95
N ASP A 56 21.41 -5.44 5.84
CA ASP A 56 19.96 -5.32 5.68
C ASP A 56 19.24 -6.68 5.56
N ASP A 57 19.86 -7.70 4.98
CA ASP A 57 19.26 -9.05 4.87
C ASP A 57 19.16 -9.73 6.24
N LEU A 58 20.19 -9.55 7.08
CA LEU A 58 20.20 -10.04 8.45
C LEU A 58 19.14 -9.32 9.29
N LYS A 59 19.06 -7.98 9.19
CA LYS A 59 18.01 -7.20 9.88
C LYS A 59 16.61 -7.66 9.50
N LEU A 60 16.35 -7.97 8.23
CA LEU A 60 15.05 -8.48 7.79
C LEU A 60 14.75 -9.87 8.37
N PHE A 61 15.75 -10.74 8.46
CA PHE A 61 15.61 -12.08 9.04
C PHE A 61 15.37 -12.04 10.55
N GLU A 62 16.13 -11.23 11.28
CA GLU A 62 15.91 -10.98 12.71
C GLU A 62 14.53 -10.38 12.96
N ARG A 63 14.13 -9.41 12.12
CA ARG A 63 12.80 -8.80 12.21
C ARG A 63 11.68 -9.82 11.97
N GLU A 64 11.83 -10.71 10.99
CA GLU A 64 10.88 -11.79 10.75
C GLU A 64 10.73 -12.66 12.01
N ALA A 65 11.83 -13.07 12.63
CA ALA A 65 11.82 -13.86 13.86
C ALA A 65 11.12 -13.11 15.02
N GLN A 66 11.46 -11.83 15.21
CA GLN A 66 10.88 -10.99 16.26
C GLN A 66 9.37 -10.77 16.09
N ILE A 67 8.92 -10.52 14.86
CA ILE A 67 7.50 -10.35 14.57
C ILE A 67 6.79 -11.68 14.77
N LEU A 68 7.26 -12.77 14.15
CA LEU A 68 6.63 -14.09 14.26
C LEU A 68 6.50 -14.54 15.73
N LYS A 69 7.49 -14.25 16.58
CA LYS A 69 7.46 -14.51 18.02
C LYS A 69 6.33 -13.80 18.76
N GLN A 70 5.89 -12.65 18.27
CA GLN A 70 4.81 -11.85 18.88
C GLN A 70 3.42 -12.26 18.34
N LEU A 71 3.35 -12.97 17.22
CA LEU A 71 2.09 -13.36 16.60
C LEU A 71 1.48 -14.58 17.29
N HIS A 72 0.21 -14.46 17.61
CA HIS A 72 -0.61 -15.49 18.25
C HIS A 72 -1.91 -15.63 17.45
N HIS A 73 -1.84 -16.38 16.34
CA HIS A 73 -2.99 -16.61 15.48
C HIS A 73 -2.99 -18.05 14.95
N PRO A 74 -4.11 -18.79 15.03
CA PRO A 74 -4.13 -20.22 14.70
C PRO A 74 -3.86 -20.54 13.23
N ARG A 75 -3.83 -19.53 12.36
CA ARG A 75 -3.57 -19.64 10.90
C ARG A 75 -2.23 -19.03 10.46
N ILE A 76 -1.37 -18.73 11.43
CA ILE A 76 0.02 -18.29 11.21
C ILE A 76 0.91 -19.32 11.92
N PRO A 77 2.02 -19.77 11.31
CA PRO A 77 2.93 -20.71 11.97
C PRO A 77 3.42 -20.18 13.31
N GLN A 78 3.40 -21.02 14.34
CA GLN A 78 3.96 -20.65 15.63
C GLN A 78 5.49 -20.50 15.55
N TYR A 79 6.03 -19.43 16.12
CA TYR A 79 7.47 -19.32 16.39
C TYR A 79 7.91 -20.38 17.40
N LEU A 80 9.03 -21.07 17.13
CA LEU A 80 9.58 -22.08 18.03
C LEU A 80 10.95 -21.67 18.59
N ASP A 81 11.85 -21.21 17.73
CA ASP A 81 13.25 -20.96 18.13
C ASP A 81 13.99 -20.02 17.17
N TYR A 82 15.09 -19.45 17.66
CA TYR A 82 16.03 -18.64 16.87
C TYR A 82 17.45 -18.80 17.42
N PHE A 83 18.41 -19.17 16.56
CA PHE A 83 19.79 -19.46 16.98
C PHE A 83 20.83 -19.09 15.92
N CYS A 84 22.10 -19.01 16.34
CA CYS A 84 23.26 -19.01 15.46
C CYS A 84 23.89 -20.42 15.45
N ILE A 85 24.25 -20.95 14.28
CA ILE A 85 24.82 -22.30 14.14
C ILE A 85 26.33 -22.31 14.42
N ASP A 86 27.06 -21.29 13.97
CA ASP A 86 28.51 -21.22 14.05
C ASP A 86 28.96 -19.76 14.18
N ASP A 87 29.84 -19.49 15.14
CA ASP A 87 30.42 -18.17 15.41
C ASP A 87 31.38 -17.73 14.29
N HIS A 88 31.91 -18.68 13.50
CA HIS A 88 32.87 -18.39 12.44
C HIS A 88 32.23 -18.17 11.06
N THR A 89 31.14 -18.88 10.73
CA THR A 89 30.40 -18.71 9.46
C THR A 89 29.05 -17.99 9.58
N LEU A 90 28.67 -17.53 10.79
CA LEU A 90 27.49 -16.70 11.09
C LEU A 90 26.20 -17.16 10.37
N TRP A 91 25.84 -18.43 10.53
CA TRP A 91 24.55 -18.93 10.03
C TRP A 91 23.46 -18.72 11.07
N PHE A 92 22.43 -17.95 10.72
CA PHE A 92 21.27 -17.73 11.56
C PHE A 92 20.14 -18.68 11.19
N GLY A 93 19.46 -19.22 12.19
CA GLY A 93 18.35 -20.15 12.04
C GLY A 93 17.09 -19.64 12.73
N LEU A 94 15.96 -19.70 12.03
CA LEU A 94 14.62 -19.45 12.55
C LEU A 94 13.82 -20.75 12.43
N VAL A 95 13.31 -21.24 13.57
CA VAL A 95 12.47 -22.44 13.62
C VAL A 95 11.03 -22.04 13.88
N GLN A 96 10.12 -22.60 13.08
CA GLN A 96 8.69 -22.37 13.18
C GLN A 96 7.91 -23.66 12.96
N GLU A 97 6.63 -23.63 13.34
CA GLU A 97 5.68 -24.71 13.11
C GLU A 97 5.62 -25.10 11.62
N TYR A 98 5.64 -26.41 11.35
CA TYR A 98 5.32 -26.93 10.03
C TYR A 98 3.82 -27.02 9.82
N ILE A 99 3.32 -26.40 8.75
CA ILE A 99 1.92 -26.49 8.35
C ILE A 99 1.78 -27.58 7.31
N ALA A 100 1.12 -28.69 7.68
CA ALA A 100 0.84 -29.78 6.78
C ALA A 100 -0.20 -29.39 5.72
N GLY A 101 0.21 -29.35 4.46
CA GLY A 101 -0.64 -28.95 3.34
C GLY A 101 0.17 -28.68 2.08
N GLU A 102 -0.49 -28.14 1.07
CA GLU A 102 0.13 -27.71 -0.18
C GLU A 102 -0.02 -26.19 -0.29
N SER A 103 1.02 -25.51 -0.75
CA SER A 103 0.91 -24.11 -1.15
C SER A 103 -0.09 -23.94 -2.29
N LEU A 104 -0.74 -22.78 -2.35
CA LEU A 104 -1.64 -22.47 -3.47
C LEU A 104 -0.88 -22.34 -4.80
N LYS A 105 0.44 -22.08 -4.76
CA LYS A 105 1.32 -22.15 -5.93
C LYS A 105 1.45 -23.58 -6.47
N GLU A 106 1.66 -24.57 -5.61
CA GLU A 106 1.74 -25.98 -6.05
C GLU A 106 0.43 -26.42 -6.71
N LYS A 107 -0.71 -26.00 -6.17
CA LYS A 107 -2.02 -26.28 -6.79
C LYS A 107 -2.16 -25.66 -8.18
N LEU A 108 -1.61 -24.46 -8.41
CA LEU A 108 -1.58 -23.82 -9.72
C LEU A 108 -0.71 -24.58 -10.73
N THR A 109 0.44 -25.10 -10.30
CA THR A 109 1.38 -25.85 -11.17
C THR A 109 0.74 -27.11 -11.76
N VAL A 110 -0.20 -27.73 -11.06
CA VAL A 110 -0.96 -28.90 -11.53
C VAL A 110 -2.10 -28.48 -12.49
N GLY A 111 -2.15 -27.22 -12.92
CA GLY A 111 -3.14 -26.66 -13.85
C GLY A 111 -4.52 -26.44 -13.21
N ALA A 112 -4.66 -26.62 -11.89
CA ALA A 112 -5.94 -26.51 -11.21
C ALA A 112 -6.28 -25.03 -10.93
N ARG A 113 -7.26 -24.51 -11.69
CA ARG A 113 -7.92 -23.23 -11.36
C ARG A 113 -8.87 -23.43 -10.19
N VAL A 114 -8.97 -22.45 -9.30
CA VAL A 114 -9.93 -22.51 -8.20
C VAL A 114 -11.30 -22.02 -8.65
N THR A 115 -12.37 -22.60 -8.09
CA THR A 115 -13.73 -22.11 -8.33
C THR A 115 -13.98 -20.80 -7.57
N GLU A 116 -14.99 -20.02 -8.00
CA GLU A 116 -15.42 -18.81 -7.27
C GLU A 116 -15.67 -19.09 -5.78
N LYS A 117 -16.40 -20.18 -5.48
CA LYS A 117 -16.69 -20.59 -4.10
C LYS A 117 -15.41 -20.79 -3.29
N ARG A 118 -14.40 -21.40 -3.90
CA ARG A 118 -13.11 -21.66 -3.26
C ARG A 118 -12.29 -20.38 -3.09
N ALA A 119 -12.25 -19.52 -4.10
CA ALA A 119 -11.59 -18.21 -4.02
C ALA A 119 -12.21 -17.34 -2.92
N LYS A 120 -13.55 -17.30 -2.81
CA LYS A 120 -14.23 -16.58 -1.71
C LYS A 120 -13.88 -17.14 -0.34
N LYS A 121 -13.75 -18.47 -0.20
CA LYS A 121 -13.31 -19.08 1.05
C LYS A 121 -11.88 -18.66 1.41
N ILE A 122 -10.95 -18.71 0.45
CA ILE A 122 -9.57 -18.25 0.63
C ILE A 122 -9.56 -16.78 1.04
N ALA A 123 -10.29 -15.93 0.32
CA ALA A 123 -10.42 -14.51 0.62
C ALA A 123 -10.88 -14.26 2.06
N VAL A 124 -11.93 -14.93 2.51
CA VAL A 124 -12.45 -14.79 3.89
C VAL A 124 -11.39 -15.17 4.93
N GLU A 125 -10.66 -16.25 4.72
CA GLU A 125 -9.66 -16.72 5.69
C GLU A 125 -8.43 -15.82 5.72
N VAL A 126 -7.94 -15.36 4.56
CA VAL A 126 -6.82 -14.41 4.50
C VAL A 126 -7.22 -13.04 5.07
N LEU A 127 -8.41 -12.52 4.76
CA LEU A 127 -8.88 -11.24 5.32
C LEU A 127 -8.94 -11.26 6.84
N LYS A 128 -9.33 -12.39 7.46
CA LYS A 128 -9.30 -12.52 8.92
C LYS A 128 -7.88 -12.46 9.49
N ILE A 129 -6.91 -13.06 8.80
CA ILE A 129 -5.50 -12.96 9.18
C ILE A 129 -5.02 -11.51 9.05
N LEU A 130 -5.36 -10.83 7.96
CA LEU A 130 -4.99 -9.42 7.75
C LEU A 130 -5.64 -8.49 8.77
N MET A 131 -6.91 -8.73 9.14
CA MET A 131 -7.55 -8.00 10.24
C MET A 131 -6.74 -8.12 11.52
N TYR A 132 -6.36 -9.36 11.90
CA TYR A 132 -5.53 -9.59 13.08
C TYR A 132 -4.21 -8.81 13.00
N LEU A 133 -3.45 -8.94 11.90
CA LEU A 133 -2.15 -8.28 11.74
C LEU A 133 -2.26 -6.74 11.77
N HIS A 134 -3.25 -6.19 11.07
CA HIS A 134 -3.43 -4.73 10.94
C HIS A 134 -3.97 -4.08 12.22
N GLU A 135 -4.64 -4.84 13.09
CA GLU A 135 -5.19 -4.40 14.37
C GLU A 135 -4.18 -4.53 15.55
N LEU A 136 -2.99 -5.10 15.33
CA LEU A 136 -1.91 -5.12 16.33
C LEU A 136 -1.44 -3.69 16.68
N ASN A 137 -0.75 -3.56 17.82
CA ASN A 137 -0.14 -2.30 18.24
C ASN A 137 1.35 -2.51 18.57
N PRO A 138 2.28 -2.10 17.68
CA PRO A 138 2.03 -1.48 16.38
C PRO A 138 1.44 -2.46 15.36
N GLY A 139 0.69 -1.94 14.38
CA GLY A 139 0.10 -2.77 13.31
C GLY A 139 1.20 -3.34 12.40
N VAL A 140 1.02 -4.57 11.93
CA VAL A 140 1.99 -5.28 11.09
C VAL A 140 1.46 -5.44 9.67
N LEU A 141 2.26 -5.08 8.65
CA LEU A 141 1.96 -5.35 7.25
C LEU A 141 2.72 -6.58 6.76
N HIS A 142 2.05 -7.46 6.00
CA HIS A 142 2.69 -8.68 5.49
C HIS A 142 3.59 -8.41 4.27
N ARG A 143 3.13 -7.56 3.34
CA ARG A 143 3.84 -7.08 2.13
C ARG A 143 4.20 -8.13 1.07
N ASP A 144 4.08 -9.43 1.33
CA ASP A 144 4.37 -10.47 0.32
C ASP A 144 3.28 -11.56 0.23
N ILE A 145 2.02 -11.14 0.14
CA ILE A 145 0.90 -12.08 -0.07
C ILE A 145 0.89 -12.55 -1.52
N LYS A 146 1.08 -13.86 -1.72
CA LYS A 146 1.13 -14.53 -3.02
C LYS A 146 0.81 -16.02 -2.87
N PRO A 147 0.53 -16.77 -3.96
CA PRO A 147 0.18 -18.18 -3.87
C PRO A 147 1.20 -19.08 -3.15
N SER A 148 2.50 -18.78 -3.21
CA SER A 148 3.53 -19.58 -2.50
C SER A 148 3.50 -19.38 -0.99
N ASN A 149 2.93 -18.27 -0.51
CA ASN A 149 2.93 -17.88 0.90
C ASN A 149 1.56 -18.18 1.56
N LEU A 150 0.68 -18.87 0.83
CA LEU A 150 -0.60 -19.35 1.33
C LEU A 150 -0.63 -20.88 1.24
N ILE A 151 -0.72 -21.55 2.38
CA ILE A 151 -0.81 -23.01 2.44
C ILE A 151 -2.27 -23.42 2.62
N TRP A 152 -2.73 -24.31 1.75
CA TRP A 152 -3.97 -25.04 1.93
C TRP A 152 -3.73 -26.23 2.86
N GLY A 153 -4.09 -26.06 4.13
CA GLY A 153 -3.93 -27.08 5.16
C GLY A 153 -4.82 -28.31 4.95
N LYS A 154 -4.39 -29.45 5.50
CA LYS A 154 -5.18 -30.71 5.50
C LYS A 154 -6.53 -30.58 6.19
N ASP A 155 -6.67 -29.62 7.12
CA ASP A 155 -7.91 -29.28 7.81
C ASP A 155 -8.87 -28.40 6.96
N ASN A 156 -8.57 -28.24 5.67
CA ASN A 156 -9.32 -27.40 4.75
C ASN A 156 -9.35 -25.91 5.15
N ARG A 157 -8.27 -25.41 5.74
CA ARG A 157 -8.09 -24.00 6.07
C ARG A 157 -6.86 -23.42 5.37
N VAL A 158 -6.82 -22.11 5.24
CA VAL A 158 -5.70 -21.35 4.69
C VAL A 158 -4.81 -20.86 5.83
N TYR A 159 -3.51 -21.04 5.65
CA TYR A 159 -2.47 -20.52 6.52
C TYR A 159 -1.64 -19.50 5.76
N LEU A 160 -1.30 -18.38 6.40
CA LEU A 160 -0.38 -17.38 5.87
C LEU A 160 1.00 -17.65 6.45
N VAL A 161 1.99 -17.85 5.59
CA VAL A 161 3.37 -18.17 5.95
C VAL A 161 4.31 -17.14 5.36
N ASP A 162 5.57 -17.17 5.80
CA ASP A 162 6.68 -16.36 5.27
C ASP A 162 6.56 -14.86 5.55
N PHE A 163 7.06 -14.47 6.72
CA PHE A 163 6.99 -13.12 7.24
C PHE A 163 8.26 -12.33 6.92
N GLY A 164 9.09 -12.76 5.97
CA GLY A 164 10.38 -12.12 5.64
C GLY A 164 10.28 -10.69 5.09
N ALA A 165 9.09 -10.26 4.67
CA ALA A 165 8.83 -8.94 4.09
C ALA A 165 8.13 -7.95 5.04
N VAL A 166 7.88 -8.36 6.30
CA VAL A 166 6.98 -7.62 7.18
C VAL A 166 7.55 -6.29 7.66
N GLN A 167 6.63 -5.37 7.97
CA GLN A 167 6.97 -4.07 8.51
C GLN A 167 5.96 -3.61 9.56
N ASP A 168 6.46 -3.04 10.66
CA ASP A 168 5.69 -2.30 11.65
C ASP A 168 5.25 -0.96 11.07
N LYS A 169 3.97 -0.65 11.21
CA LYS A 169 3.40 0.63 10.77
C LYS A 169 4.04 1.85 11.45
N ALA A 170 4.58 1.65 12.66
CA ALA A 170 5.21 2.69 13.47
C ALA A 170 6.68 2.98 13.09
N ALA A 171 7.30 2.19 12.20
CA ALA A 171 8.63 2.48 11.68
C ALA A 171 8.58 3.67 10.70
N LYS A 172 8.41 4.88 11.22
CA LYS A 172 8.57 6.15 10.50
C LYS A 172 9.99 6.67 10.65
N GLU A 173 10.49 7.19 9.54
CA GLU A 173 11.66 8.09 9.39
C GLU A 173 12.99 7.56 9.94
N GLY A 174 13.74 6.86 9.09
CA GLY A 174 15.17 6.60 9.33
C GLY A 174 15.62 5.15 9.09
N VAL A 175 14.70 4.20 8.92
CA VAL A 175 15.04 2.82 8.56
C VAL A 175 15.15 2.71 7.04
N THR A 176 16.26 2.18 6.55
CA THR A 176 16.53 1.89 5.13
C THR A 176 15.28 1.28 4.48
N PHE A 177 14.71 1.97 3.48
CA PHE A 177 13.50 1.51 2.80
C PHE A 177 13.87 0.33 1.89
N THR A 178 13.80 -0.90 2.40
CA THR A 178 13.98 -2.07 1.54
C THR A 178 12.77 -2.20 0.62
N ILE A 179 13.02 -2.12 -0.68
CA ILE A 179 12.07 -2.48 -1.73
C ILE A 179 11.85 -3.99 -1.64
N VAL A 180 10.78 -4.39 -0.97
CA VAL A 180 10.36 -5.80 -0.86
C VAL A 180 9.01 -5.94 -1.53
N GLY A 181 8.84 -6.99 -2.33
CA GLY A 181 7.60 -7.32 -3.01
C GLY A 181 7.82 -8.19 -4.24
N THR A 182 6.90 -9.11 -4.50
CA THR A 182 6.95 -9.94 -5.71
C THR A 182 6.27 -9.22 -6.87
N TYR A 183 6.96 -9.11 -8.02
CA TYR A 183 6.43 -8.47 -9.23
C TYR A 183 5.07 -9.06 -9.62
N GLY A 184 4.11 -8.18 -9.95
CA GLY A 184 2.71 -8.53 -10.24
C GLY A 184 1.79 -8.66 -9.02
N TYR A 185 2.31 -8.96 -7.82
CA TYR A 185 1.51 -9.03 -6.58
C TYR A 185 1.64 -7.80 -5.70
N ALA A 186 2.84 -7.19 -5.68
CA ALA A 186 3.08 -5.97 -4.93
C ALA A 186 2.54 -4.75 -5.71
N PRO A 187 1.81 -3.83 -5.05
CA PRO A 187 1.35 -2.60 -5.67
C PRO A 187 2.45 -1.52 -5.72
N MET A 188 2.28 -0.52 -6.58
CA MET A 188 3.30 0.51 -6.86
C MET A 188 3.75 1.30 -5.62
N GLU A 189 2.85 1.61 -4.69
CA GLU A 189 3.19 2.35 -3.48
C GLU A 189 4.15 1.57 -2.55
N GLN A 190 4.15 0.23 -2.63
CA GLN A 190 5.07 -0.61 -1.88
C GLN A 190 6.52 -0.51 -2.41
N PHE A 191 6.70 -0.39 -3.72
CA PHE A 191 8.01 -0.12 -4.32
C PHE A 191 8.55 1.26 -3.95
N GLY A 192 7.66 2.21 -3.66
CA GLY A 192 8.02 3.52 -3.11
C GLY A 192 8.21 3.55 -1.58
N GLY A 193 8.20 2.39 -0.90
CA GLY A 193 8.37 2.30 0.55
C GLY A 193 7.17 2.81 1.37
N ARG A 194 6.00 3.00 0.74
CA ARG A 194 4.77 3.55 1.35
C ARG A 194 3.68 2.50 1.49
N ALA A 195 4.07 1.27 1.83
CA ALA A 195 3.12 0.19 2.04
C ALA A 195 2.11 0.58 3.14
N VAL A 196 0.84 0.32 2.88
CA VAL A 196 -0.29 0.58 3.79
C VAL A 196 -1.11 -0.71 3.92
N PRO A 197 -2.07 -0.80 4.87
CA PRO A 197 -2.99 -1.94 4.95
C PRO A 197 -3.67 -2.27 3.59
N ALA A 198 -4.00 -1.24 2.80
CA ALA A 198 -4.56 -1.41 1.46
C ALA A 198 -3.58 -2.04 0.45
N SER A 199 -2.28 -2.07 0.72
CA SER A 199 -1.27 -2.75 -0.11
C SER A 199 -1.36 -4.27 0.02
N ASP A 200 -1.54 -4.78 1.25
CA ASP A 200 -1.83 -6.21 1.48
C ASP A 200 -3.14 -6.65 0.81
N LEU A 201 -4.15 -5.76 0.79
CA LEU A 201 -5.42 -6.02 0.12
C LEU A 201 -5.27 -6.14 -1.41
N TYR A 202 -4.42 -5.32 -2.03
CA TYR A 202 -4.07 -5.48 -3.44
C TYR A 202 -3.39 -6.82 -3.69
N ALA A 203 -2.41 -7.19 -2.86
CA ALA A 203 -1.68 -8.44 -3.00
C ALA A 203 -2.61 -9.66 -2.86
N LEU A 204 -3.60 -9.61 -1.96
CA LEU A 204 -4.66 -10.60 -1.89
C LEU A 204 -5.51 -10.63 -3.18
N GLY A 205 -5.92 -9.47 -3.70
CA GLY A 205 -6.69 -9.39 -4.94
C GLY A 205 -5.95 -10.01 -6.14
N ALA A 206 -4.68 -9.63 -6.33
CA ALA A 206 -3.80 -10.17 -7.37
C ALA A 206 -3.61 -11.69 -7.21
N THR A 207 -3.43 -12.16 -5.97
CA THR A 207 -3.34 -13.59 -5.64
C THR A 207 -4.59 -14.35 -6.03
N LEU A 208 -5.78 -13.83 -5.70
CA LEU A 208 -7.05 -14.48 -6.05
C LEU A 208 -7.28 -14.49 -7.56
N ILE A 209 -6.96 -13.39 -8.26
CA ILE A 209 -7.03 -13.33 -9.72
C ILE A 209 -6.13 -14.38 -10.35
N HIS A 210 -4.90 -14.56 -9.86
CA HIS A 210 -4.03 -15.62 -10.35
C HIS A 210 -4.64 -17.00 -10.14
N LEU A 211 -5.18 -17.28 -8.96
CA LEU A 211 -5.81 -18.57 -8.67
C LEU A 211 -7.02 -18.88 -9.56
N LEU A 212 -7.78 -17.85 -9.93
CA LEU A 212 -8.98 -17.96 -10.77
C LEU A 212 -8.65 -18.09 -12.27
N THR A 213 -7.66 -17.34 -12.74
CA THR A 213 -7.27 -17.31 -14.16
C THR A 213 -6.27 -18.41 -14.51
N GLY A 214 -5.46 -18.84 -13.55
CA GLY A 214 -4.27 -19.65 -13.77
C GLY A 214 -3.12 -18.88 -14.43
N VAL A 215 -3.23 -17.56 -14.58
CA VAL A 215 -2.24 -16.71 -15.24
C VAL A 215 -1.61 -15.77 -14.21
N PRO A 216 -0.28 -15.67 -14.13
CA PRO A 216 0.39 -14.74 -13.23
C PRO A 216 -0.08 -13.29 -13.47
N PRO A 217 -0.28 -12.47 -12.42
CA PRO A 217 -0.76 -11.09 -12.61
C PRO A 217 0.17 -10.21 -13.45
N SER A 218 1.47 -10.51 -13.47
CA SER A 218 2.48 -9.87 -14.32
C SER A 218 2.29 -10.11 -15.81
N GLU A 219 1.61 -11.20 -16.19
CA GLU A 219 1.34 -11.59 -17.58
C GLU A 219 -0.07 -11.21 -18.04
N LEU A 220 -0.92 -10.74 -17.11
CA LEU A 220 -2.24 -10.24 -17.47
C LEU A 220 -2.12 -8.88 -18.16
N PRO A 221 -2.92 -8.62 -19.22
CA PRO A 221 -3.02 -7.29 -19.81
C PRO A 221 -3.43 -6.27 -18.77
N GLN A 222 -2.92 -5.05 -18.92
CA GLN A 222 -3.24 -3.94 -18.04
C GLN A 222 -3.75 -2.76 -18.85
N GLN A 223 -4.74 -2.06 -18.30
CA GLN A 223 -5.23 -0.78 -18.82
C GLN A 223 -5.31 0.19 -17.65
N ASP A 224 -4.68 1.35 -17.76
CA ASP A 224 -4.55 2.33 -16.66
C ASP A 224 -4.05 1.68 -15.35
N LEU A 225 -3.07 0.78 -15.45
CA LEU A 225 -2.51 -0.03 -14.35
C LEU A 225 -3.51 -1.01 -13.69
N ARG A 226 -4.71 -1.17 -14.24
CA ARG A 226 -5.71 -2.16 -13.77
C ARG A 226 -5.55 -3.48 -14.49
N LEU A 227 -5.54 -4.56 -13.72
CA LEU A 227 -5.52 -5.94 -14.22
C LEU A 227 -6.80 -6.26 -15.02
N GLN A 228 -6.62 -6.69 -16.28
CA GLN A 228 -7.71 -7.12 -17.15
C GLN A 228 -7.86 -8.64 -17.08
N PHE A 229 -8.77 -9.12 -16.22
CA PHE A 229 -8.98 -10.56 -15.99
C PHE A 229 -10.40 -11.05 -16.24
N ALA A 230 -11.39 -10.15 -16.31
CA ALA A 230 -12.81 -10.51 -16.33
C ALA A 230 -13.17 -11.45 -17.50
N ASP A 231 -12.61 -11.21 -18.70
CA ASP A 231 -12.89 -12.02 -19.89
C ASP A 231 -12.27 -13.43 -19.83
N ARG A 232 -11.39 -13.70 -18.86
CA ARG A 232 -10.71 -14.99 -18.68
C ARG A 232 -11.38 -15.90 -17.65
N VAL A 233 -12.42 -15.43 -16.99
CA VAL A 233 -13.06 -16.12 -15.86
C VAL A 233 -14.58 -16.07 -15.98
N ASN A 234 -15.27 -17.09 -15.47
CA ASN A 234 -16.72 -17.08 -15.36
C ASN A 234 -17.10 -16.90 -13.88
N LEU A 235 -17.32 -15.64 -13.47
CA LEU A 235 -17.58 -15.25 -12.08
C LEU A 235 -18.83 -14.37 -11.98
N SER A 236 -19.46 -14.35 -10.80
CA SER A 236 -20.53 -13.40 -10.53
C SER A 236 -20.04 -11.95 -10.64
N SER A 237 -20.88 -11.06 -11.17
CA SER A 237 -20.53 -9.65 -11.37
C SER A 237 -20.23 -8.90 -10.06
N SER A 238 -20.78 -9.35 -8.93
CA SER A 238 -20.43 -8.81 -7.61
C SER A 238 -19.00 -9.19 -7.23
N PHE A 239 -18.56 -10.42 -7.49
CA PHE A 239 -17.21 -10.86 -7.17
C PHE A 239 -16.16 -10.24 -8.09
N VAL A 240 -16.45 -10.08 -9.38
CA VAL A 240 -15.58 -9.34 -10.31
C VAL A 240 -15.36 -7.91 -9.83
N ARG A 241 -16.44 -7.19 -9.48
CA ARG A 241 -16.34 -5.83 -8.92
C ARG A 241 -15.56 -5.77 -7.62
N TRP A 242 -15.74 -6.76 -6.75
CA TRP A 242 -15.01 -6.85 -5.49
C TRP A 242 -13.50 -7.06 -5.70
N LEU A 243 -13.11 -7.94 -6.64
CA LEU A 243 -11.71 -8.14 -7.03
C LEU A 243 -11.11 -6.87 -7.65
N HIS A 244 -11.81 -6.20 -8.57
CA HIS A 244 -11.36 -4.92 -9.11
C HIS A 244 -11.15 -3.87 -8.01
N LYS A 245 -12.04 -3.78 -7.02
CA LYS A 245 -11.92 -2.85 -5.90
C LYS A 245 -10.70 -3.15 -5.03
N LEU A 246 -10.34 -4.43 -4.82
CA LEU A 246 -9.09 -4.78 -4.14
C LEU A 246 -7.85 -4.38 -4.94
N THR A 247 -7.89 -4.52 -6.26
CA THR A 247 -6.74 -4.28 -7.15
C THR A 247 -6.75 -2.92 -7.83
N GLU A 248 -7.45 -1.92 -7.28
CA GLU A 248 -7.39 -0.56 -7.82
C GLU A 248 -5.96 0.00 -7.71
N PRO A 249 -5.41 0.70 -8.71
CA PRO A 249 -4.04 1.20 -8.63
C PRO A 249 -3.86 2.21 -7.49
N ALA A 250 -4.82 3.11 -7.31
CA ALA A 250 -4.81 4.11 -6.24
C ALA A 250 -5.26 3.48 -4.90
N PRO A 251 -4.42 3.48 -3.84
CA PRO A 251 -4.76 2.85 -2.57
C PRO A 251 -6.00 3.45 -1.90
N GLU A 252 -6.24 4.75 -2.06
CA GLU A 252 -7.44 5.46 -1.58
C GLU A 252 -8.74 5.01 -2.27
N GLN A 253 -8.64 4.39 -3.44
CA GLN A 253 -9.77 3.82 -4.16
C GLN A 253 -10.02 2.35 -3.80
N ARG A 254 -9.16 1.72 -2.99
CA ARG A 254 -9.38 0.35 -2.49
C ARG A 254 -10.29 0.35 -1.25
N PHE A 255 -10.49 -0.82 -0.67
CA PHE A 255 -11.07 -0.91 0.67
C PHE A 255 -10.08 -0.33 1.70
N ALA A 256 -10.59 0.45 2.64
CA ALA A 256 -9.79 1.08 3.69
C ALA A 256 -9.26 0.08 4.72
N SER A 257 -9.90 -1.08 4.88
CA SER A 257 -9.49 -2.13 5.81
C SER A 257 -9.92 -3.53 5.37
N ALA A 258 -9.26 -4.55 5.91
CA ALA A 258 -9.61 -5.95 5.68
C ALA A 258 -11.04 -6.28 6.17
N ARG A 259 -11.51 -5.60 7.23
CA ARG A 259 -12.89 -5.73 7.73
C ARG A 259 -13.90 -5.23 6.70
N GLN A 260 -13.67 -4.04 6.12
CA GLN A 260 -14.54 -3.49 5.09
C GLN A 260 -14.58 -4.40 3.85
N ALA A 261 -13.43 -4.92 3.42
CA ALA A 261 -13.36 -5.87 2.31
C ALA A 261 -14.15 -7.16 2.60
N LEU A 262 -14.07 -7.69 3.83
CA LEU A 262 -14.79 -8.89 4.26
C LEU A 262 -16.31 -8.68 4.29
N ASP A 263 -16.76 -7.55 4.81
CA ASP A 263 -18.19 -7.22 4.89
C ASP A 263 -18.79 -7.03 3.49
N ALA A 264 -18.06 -6.36 2.59
CA ALA A 264 -18.44 -6.22 1.18
C ALA A 264 -18.52 -7.57 0.46
N LEU A 265 -17.60 -8.50 0.76
CA LEU A 265 -17.62 -9.85 0.18
C LEU A 265 -18.84 -10.67 0.66
N LYS A 266 -19.15 -10.63 1.96
CA LYS A 266 -20.22 -11.42 2.59
C LYS A 266 -21.62 -10.96 2.21
N SER A 267 -21.83 -9.64 2.17
CA SER A 267 -23.13 -9.05 1.86
C SER A 267 -23.55 -9.28 0.40
N GLY A 268 -22.66 -9.84 -0.44
CA GLY A 268 -22.89 -10.02 -1.88
C GLY A 268 -23.15 -8.70 -2.60
N LEU A 269 -22.97 -7.58 -1.90
CA LEU A 269 -23.44 -6.28 -2.30
C LEU A 269 -22.68 -5.90 -3.57
N ALA A 270 -23.47 -5.56 -4.59
CA ALA A 270 -23.15 -4.40 -5.40
C ALA A 270 -22.52 -3.38 -4.47
N ILE A 271 -21.23 -3.11 -4.68
CA ILE A 271 -20.59 -1.92 -4.15
C ILE A 271 -21.58 -0.82 -4.54
N LYS A 272 -22.45 -0.41 -3.61
CA LYS A 272 -22.98 0.94 -3.65
C LYS A 272 -21.67 1.68 -3.65
N PRO A 273 -21.31 2.37 -4.75
CA PRO A 273 -20.17 3.23 -4.66
C PRO A 273 -20.42 4.00 -3.37
N VAL A 274 -19.52 3.90 -2.41
CA VAL A 274 -19.26 5.05 -1.59
C VAL A 274 -18.56 6.03 -2.53
N THR A 275 -19.25 6.44 -3.60
CA THR A 275 -19.58 7.82 -3.69
C THR A 275 -20.29 8.08 -2.36
N GLN A 276 -19.54 8.61 -1.39
CA GLN A 276 -19.98 9.90 -0.89
C GLN A 276 -20.46 10.59 -2.16
N LYS A 277 -21.77 10.67 -2.34
CA LYS A 277 -22.34 11.37 -3.48
C LYS A 277 -21.60 12.68 -3.39
N PHE A 278 -20.64 12.89 -4.29
CA PHE A 278 -19.90 14.13 -4.31
C PHE A 278 -20.99 15.09 -4.76
N ILE A 279 -21.74 15.62 -3.79
CA ILE A 279 -22.69 16.66 -4.02
C ILE A 279 -21.75 17.79 -4.35
N ASN A 280 -21.53 17.91 -5.64
CA ASN A 280 -20.60 18.85 -6.16
C ASN A 280 -21.19 20.22 -5.88
N ASN A 281 -20.80 20.78 -4.75
CA ASN A 281 -21.23 22.09 -4.29
C ASN A 281 -20.36 23.20 -4.88
N SER A 282 -19.58 22.90 -5.93
CA SER A 282 -18.96 23.96 -6.72
C SER A 282 -20.01 24.81 -7.41
N GLY A 283 -19.67 26.08 -7.62
CA GLY A 283 -20.61 27.04 -8.19
C GLY A 283 -21.81 27.35 -7.29
N CYS A 284 -21.70 27.12 -5.97
CA CYS A 284 -22.76 27.47 -5.01
C CYS A 284 -22.83 28.97 -4.67
N GLY A 285 -21.93 29.78 -5.24
CA GLY A 285 -21.82 31.23 -5.02
C GLY A 285 -20.80 31.56 -3.93
N ILE A 286 -19.91 32.51 -4.21
CA ILE A 286 -18.81 32.89 -3.30
C ILE A 286 -19.34 33.35 -1.92
N ASN A 287 -20.51 33.98 -1.89
CA ASN A 287 -21.14 34.50 -0.67
C ASN A 287 -22.04 33.48 0.06
N ASN A 288 -22.11 32.25 -0.43
CA ASN A 288 -22.88 31.20 0.22
C ASN A 288 -22.08 30.62 1.40
N LEU A 289 -22.49 31.00 2.61
CA LEU A 289 -21.87 30.57 3.88
C LEU A 289 -22.45 29.24 4.39
N ALA A 290 -23.58 28.79 3.87
CA ALA A 290 -24.22 27.54 4.28
C ALA A 290 -23.50 26.30 3.68
N GLU A 291 -22.79 26.49 2.56
CA GLU A 291 -22.06 25.44 1.85
C GLU A 291 -20.56 25.47 2.19
N THR A 292 -20.07 24.36 2.75
CA THR A 292 -18.66 24.19 3.11
C THR A 292 -17.85 23.58 1.97
N VAL A 293 -16.70 24.15 1.65
CA VAL A 293 -15.79 23.60 0.62
C VAL A 293 -15.08 22.36 1.18
N PRO A 294 -14.91 21.28 0.40
CA PRO A 294 -14.16 20.10 0.81
C PRO A 294 -12.77 20.46 1.35
N GLU A 295 -12.35 19.86 2.47
CA GLU A 295 -11.05 20.12 3.11
C GLU A 295 -9.87 19.87 2.16
N GLU A 296 -10.03 18.93 1.23
CA GLU A 296 -9.04 18.59 0.21
C GLU A 296 -8.70 19.70 -0.79
N ILE A 297 -9.53 20.73 -0.86
CA ILE A 297 -9.39 21.91 -1.73
C ILE A 297 -8.81 23.09 -0.94
N LEU A 298 -8.97 23.09 0.38
CA LEU A 298 -8.47 24.15 1.24
C LEU A 298 -6.94 24.13 1.26
N GLY A 299 -6.35 25.33 1.25
CA GLY A 299 -4.91 25.51 1.19
C GLY A 299 -4.55 26.75 0.38
N TRP A 300 -3.27 27.11 0.40
CA TRP A 300 -2.76 28.29 -0.28
C TRP A 300 -2.82 28.16 -1.80
N ASN A 301 -3.33 29.19 -2.48
CA ASN A 301 -3.41 29.27 -3.92
C ASN A 301 -2.29 30.16 -4.49
N TRP A 302 -1.20 29.53 -4.92
CA TRP A 302 -0.04 30.22 -5.50
C TRP A 302 -0.36 30.94 -6.82
N GLY A 303 -1.29 30.42 -7.62
CA GLY A 303 -1.70 31.07 -8.86
C GLY A 303 -2.45 32.38 -8.61
N ALA A 304 -3.38 32.37 -7.65
CA ALA A 304 -4.14 33.54 -7.23
C ALA A 304 -3.27 34.61 -6.57
N PHE A 305 -2.26 34.17 -5.80
CA PHE A 305 -1.30 35.07 -5.16
C PHE A 305 -0.33 35.72 -6.15
N LEU A 306 0.22 34.94 -7.08
CA LEU A 306 1.29 35.42 -7.99
C LEU A 306 0.77 36.05 -9.29
N LEU A 307 -0.43 35.70 -9.73
CA LEU A 307 -1.06 36.21 -10.95
C LEU A 307 -2.51 36.66 -10.74
N PRO A 308 -2.83 37.49 -9.72
CA PRO A 308 -4.21 37.83 -9.38
C PRO A 308 -4.98 38.44 -10.56
N TRP A 309 -4.32 39.29 -11.37
CA TRP A 309 -4.91 40.00 -12.51
C TRP A 309 -5.33 39.10 -13.67
N LEU A 310 -4.80 37.87 -13.78
CA LEU A 310 -5.13 36.92 -14.84
C LEU A 310 -5.93 35.73 -14.30
N TRP A 311 -5.58 35.28 -13.10
CA TRP A 311 -6.20 34.16 -12.41
C TRP A 311 -7.70 34.38 -12.16
N LEU A 312 -8.11 35.62 -11.83
CA LEU A 312 -9.50 35.95 -11.50
C LEU A 312 -10.49 35.72 -12.65
N TRP A 313 -10.05 35.89 -13.90
CA TRP A 313 -10.92 35.83 -15.09
C TRP A 313 -11.34 34.39 -15.40
N THR A 314 -10.39 33.46 -15.31
CA THR A 314 -10.63 32.05 -15.61
C THR A 314 -11.35 31.30 -14.48
N ASN A 315 -11.22 31.83 -13.27
CA ASN A 315 -11.88 31.31 -12.07
C ASN A 315 -13.14 32.09 -11.70
N GLN A 316 -13.54 33.15 -12.43
CA GLN A 316 -14.73 33.97 -12.16
C GLN A 316 -14.79 34.53 -10.72
N VAL A 317 -13.64 34.94 -10.17
CA VAL A 317 -13.53 35.49 -8.80
C VAL A 317 -13.35 37.01 -8.87
N TRP A 318 -14.44 37.75 -9.04
CA TRP A 318 -14.41 39.20 -9.27
C TRP A 318 -13.93 40.03 -8.08
N TYR A 319 -13.95 39.47 -6.86
CA TYR A 319 -13.26 40.07 -5.71
C TYR A 319 -11.76 40.32 -5.98
N GLY A 320 -11.15 39.59 -6.92
CA GLY A 320 -9.79 39.86 -7.35
C GLY A 320 -9.59 41.19 -8.08
N LEU A 321 -10.64 41.89 -8.52
CA LEU A 321 -10.54 43.21 -9.15
C LEU A 321 -10.02 44.27 -8.18
N PHE A 322 -10.15 44.06 -6.87
CA PHE A 322 -9.56 44.95 -5.87
C PHE A 322 -8.02 44.94 -5.88
N CYS A 323 -7.38 43.98 -6.57
CA CYS A 323 -5.95 44.04 -6.84
C CYS A 323 -5.54 45.21 -7.75
N PHE A 324 -6.48 45.85 -8.44
CA PHE A 324 -6.22 47.06 -9.23
C PHE A 324 -6.37 48.36 -8.43
N VAL A 325 -6.77 48.30 -7.16
CA VAL A 325 -6.85 49.50 -6.30
C VAL A 325 -5.44 49.95 -5.92
N PRO A 326 -5.08 51.22 -6.17
CA PRO A 326 -3.77 51.77 -5.79
C PRO A 326 -3.48 51.57 -4.30
N HIS A 327 -2.21 51.30 -3.97
CA HIS A 327 -1.67 51.22 -2.60
C HIS A 327 -2.22 50.11 -1.67
N GLY A 328 -3.13 49.23 -2.13
CA GLY A 328 -3.68 48.12 -1.33
C GLY A 328 -3.66 46.73 -2.00
N TRP A 329 -3.07 46.62 -3.19
CA TRP A 329 -3.12 45.42 -4.03
C TRP A 329 -2.53 44.16 -3.39
N TRP A 330 -1.51 44.31 -2.54
CA TRP A 330 -0.79 43.21 -1.88
C TRP A 330 -1.63 42.55 -0.78
N ILE A 331 -2.47 43.32 -0.07
CA ILE A 331 -3.43 42.80 0.92
C ILE A 331 -4.42 41.89 0.20
N MET A 332 -4.92 42.35 -0.95
CA MET A 332 -5.83 41.56 -1.77
C MET A 332 -5.16 40.34 -2.39
N ALA A 333 -3.88 40.43 -2.81
CA ALA A 333 -3.13 39.29 -3.30
C ALA A 333 -2.95 38.22 -2.21
N ILE A 334 -2.62 38.61 -0.97
CA ILE A 334 -2.54 37.69 0.18
C ILE A 334 -3.91 37.06 0.48
N GLY A 335 -4.98 37.87 0.46
CA GLY A 335 -6.35 37.39 0.61
C GLY A 335 -6.74 36.36 -0.45
N LEU A 336 -6.38 36.62 -1.71
CA LEU A 336 -6.54 35.68 -2.82
C LEU A 336 -5.66 34.44 -2.67
N GLY A 337 -4.46 34.54 -2.10
CA GLY A 337 -3.62 33.39 -1.77
C GLY A 337 -4.28 32.48 -0.72
N ALA A 338 -4.84 33.07 0.34
CA ALA A 338 -5.46 32.32 1.43
C ALA A 338 -6.84 31.74 1.08
N LYS A 339 -7.66 32.50 0.34
CA LYS A 339 -9.06 32.16 0.01
C LYS A 339 -9.31 31.78 -1.44
N GLY A 340 -8.31 31.86 -2.31
CA GLY A 340 -8.47 31.68 -3.75
C GLY A 340 -9.03 30.32 -4.14
N ASN A 341 -8.59 29.24 -3.49
CA ASN A 341 -9.14 27.91 -3.75
C ASN A 341 -10.63 27.81 -3.37
N GLU A 342 -11.02 28.40 -2.24
CA GLU A 342 -12.40 28.43 -1.79
C GLU A 342 -13.28 29.24 -2.77
N TRP A 343 -12.84 30.44 -3.14
CA TRP A 343 -13.58 31.32 -4.04
C TRP A 343 -13.69 30.75 -5.45
N ALA A 344 -12.61 30.16 -5.99
CA ALA A 344 -12.62 29.53 -7.31
C ALA A 344 -13.46 28.24 -7.36
N TRP A 345 -13.60 27.55 -6.22
CA TRP A 345 -14.51 26.42 -6.09
C TRP A 345 -15.97 26.88 -6.09
N LYS A 346 -16.29 27.92 -5.33
CA LYS A 346 -17.65 28.45 -5.18
C LYS A 346 -18.15 29.26 -6.39
N SER A 347 -17.26 29.80 -7.22
CA SER A 347 -17.60 30.70 -8.34
C SER A 347 -18.16 29.98 -9.56
N ARG A 348 -17.67 28.78 -9.89
CA ARG A 348 -18.06 28.04 -11.10
C ARG A 348 -18.26 26.56 -10.82
N ARG A 349 -19.14 25.93 -11.62
CA ARG A 349 -19.35 24.47 -11.59
C ARG A 349 -18.13 23.74 -12.17
N TRP A 350 -17.53 22.89 -11.37
CA TRP A 350 -16.50 21.92 -11.75
C TRP A 350 -17.15 20.55 -11.99
N ARG A 351 -16.50 19.65 -12.73
CA ARG A 351 -17.01 18.29 -12.95
C ARG A 351 -16.58 17.35 -11.81
N SER A 352 -15.39 17.59 -11.24
CA SER A 352 -14.86 16.86 -10.09
C SER A 352 -13.80 17.68 -9.33
N ILE A 353 -13.37 17.21 -8.15
CA ILE A 353 -12.25 17.79 -7.38
C ILE A 353 -10.95 17.68 -8.21
N GLU A 354 -10.74 16.57 -8.91
CA GLU A 354 -9.54 16.33 -9.71
C GLU A 354 -9.42 17.32 -10.87
N GLN A 355 -10.54 17.63 -11.54
CA GLN A 355 -10.57 18.63 -12.59
C GLN A 355 -10.18 20.02 -12.05
N PHE A 356 -10.71 20.40 -10.88
CA PHE A 356 -10.36 21.64 -10.22
C PHE A 356 -8.87 21.67 -9.83
N LYS A 357 -8.37 20.62 -9.17
CA LYS A 357 -6.95 20.52 -8.76
C LYS A 357 -6.02 20.55 -9.95
N ALA A 358 -6.35 19.90 -11.06
CA ALA A 358 -5.58 19.98 -12.31
C ALA A 358 -5.53 21.42 -12.84
N HIS A 359 -6.68 22.13 -12.83
CA HIS A 359 -6.74 23.53 -13.24
C HIS A 359 -5.91 24.45 -12.33
N GLN A 360 -6.02 24.31 -11.00
CA GLN A 360 -5.24 25.11 -10.05
C GLN A 360 -3.73 24.79 -10.09
N ARG A 361 -3.34 23.54 -10.37
CA ARG A 361 -1.93 23.18 -10.59
C ARG A 361 -1.34 23.91 -11.81
N GLY A 362 -2.09 24.00 -12.90
CA GLY A 362 -1.69 24.80 -14.06
C GLY A 362 -1.45 26.27 -13.68
N TRP A 363 -2.33 26.84 -12.86
CA TRP A 363 -2.18 28.20 -12.34
C TRP A 363 -1.03 28.38 -11.36
N ALA A 364 -0.75 27.40 -10.50
CA ALA A 364 0.40 27.44 -9.60
C ALA A 364 1.72 27.43 -10.40
N ILE A 365 1.81 26.59 -11.43
CA ILE A 365 2.98 26.53 -12.33
C ILE A 365 3.15 27.85 -13.10
N ALA A 366 2.08 28.37 -13.70
CA ALA A 366 2.10 29.67 -14.38
C ALA A 366 2.46 30.81 -13.42
N GLY A 367 1.92 30.77 -12.20
CA GLY A 367 2.23 31.71 -11.12
C GLY A 367 3.71 31.75 -10.79
N ILE A 368 4.34 30.58 -10.66
CA ILE A 368 5.78 30.48 -10.37
C ILE A 368 6.63 30.91 -11.57
N LEU A 369 6.31 30.44 -12.78
CA LEU A 369 7.14 30.68 -13.97
C LEU A 369 7.01 32.10 -14.53
N ILE A 370 5.81 32.68 -14.45
CA ILE A 370 5.48 33.97 -15.09
C ILE A 370 5.18 35.03 -14.02
N GLY A 371 4.38 34.69 -13.02
CA GLY A 371 3.94 35.63 -11.99
C GLY A 371 5.05 36.06 -11.04
N ALA A 372 5.88 35.13 -10.55
CA ALA A 372 6.93 35.45 -9.60
C ALA A 372 7.98 36.42 -10.18
N PRO A 373 8.51 36.24 -11.42
CA PRO A 373 9.42 37.21 -12.02
C PRO A 373 8.82 38.61 -12.18
N ILE A 374 7.56 38.70 -12.62
CA ILE A 374 6.85 39.98 -12.79
C ILE A 374 6.61 40.65 -11.43
N SER A 375 6.16 39.88 -10.44
CA SER A 375 5.91 40.36 -9.08
C SER A 375 7.20 40.89 -8.44
N ILE A 376 8.31 40.18 -8.60
CA ILE A 376 9.64 40.64 -8.14
C ILE A 376 10.00 41.96 -8.83
N MET A 377 9.82 42.08 -10.14
CA MET A 377 10.12 43.32 -10.88
C MET A 377 9.26 44.50 -10.41
N LEU A 378 7.98 44.26 -10.11
CA LEU A 378 7.07 45.28 -9.58
C LEU A 378 7.44 45.69 -8.15
N TRP A 379 7.80 44.74 -7.29
CA TRP A 379 8.27 45.01 -5.93
C TRP A 379 9.58 45.78 -5.91
N VAL A 380 10.54 45.42 -6.77
CA VAL A 380 11.81 46.14 -6.92
C VAL A 380 11.57 47.58 -7.37
N ARG A 381 10.67 47.80 -8.34
CA ARG A 381 10.29 49.16 -8.78
C ARG A 381 9.54 49.95 -7.70
N ALA A 382 8.63 49.32 -6.97
CA ALA A 382 7.89 49.97 -5.90
C ALA A 382 8.80 50.38 -4.73
N ILE A 383 9.76 49.52 -4.36
CA ILE A 383 10.76 49.82 -3.33
C ILE A 383 11.71 50.95 -3.79
N ALA A 384 12.09 50.98 -5.07
CA ALA A 384 12.89 52.07 -5.63
C ALA A 384 12.16 53.42 -5.58
N LEU A 385 10.89 53.46 -6.02
CA LEU A 385 10.05 54.66 -5.97
C LEU A 385 9.81 55.16 -4.54
N LEU A 386 9.66 54.25 -3.57
CA LEU A 386 9.53 54.62 -2.16
C LEU A 386 10.81 55.23 -1.58
N LYS A 387 11.98 54.80 -2.05
CA LYS A 387 13.27 55.41 -1.67
C LYS A 387 13.44 56.81 -2.24
N ASP A 388 13.00 57.05 -3.48
CA ASP A 388 13.06 58.38 -4.14
C ASP A 388 12.06 59.41 -3.56
N VAL A 389 11.02 58.96 -2.85
CA VAL A 389 10.02 59.82 -2.20
C VAL A 389 10.38 60.12 -0.73
N LEU A 390 11.21 59.28 -0.10
CA LEU A 390 11.61 59.39 1.31
C LEU A 390 13.05 59.88 1.53
N GLY A 391 13.83 60.05 0.47
CA GLY A 391 15.13 60.73 0.47
C GLY A 391 15.02 62.05 -0.27
#